data_AF-A0A2N9MVJ8-F1
#
_entry.id   AF-A0A2N9MVJ8-F1
#
_cell.length_a   1.000
_cell.length_b   1.000
_cell.length_c   1.000
_cell.angle_alpha   90.00
_cell.angle_beta   90.00
_cell.angle_gamma   90.00
#
_symmetry.space_group_name_H-M   'P 1'
#
loop_
_entity.id
_entity.type
_entity.pdbx_description
1 polymer ?
#
loop_
_entity_poly.entity_id
_entity_poly.type
_entity_poly.pdbx_seq_one_letter_code
_entity_poly.pdbx_strand_id
1 'polypeptide(L)'
;MASSVLSREEELYWLALKLIPGLGTRTSGKLLDRFRTPQAIFRASRTELEGAGLNGAVAQSIASGCSFEEAAAQQAKMLETGAEVVTIGDPRYPPSLREIFDPPTLLFVRGRIELLQSLMLGVVGTRRPTPYGVAVAERLSGDLAHAGLTIVSGMARGVDTAAHRGTLAAGGDTVAVLGCGVDVVYPSENRKLAGAGADCFGVPHGGDGFPAEFPHPQPDHQWHERGSAGSGGSAVQRIGHHCQAGDGPGPGSFRRPGEHHFEIKLGA
;
A
#
# COMPACT_ATOMS: atom_id res chain seq x y z
N MET A 1 -11.14 13.44 19.18
CA MET A 1 -10.74 12.13 18.61
C MET A 1 -9.25 12.19 18.38
N ALA A 2 -8.48 11.27 18.98
CA ALA A 2 -7.04 11.38 19.11
C ALA A 2 -6.36 11.36 17.73
N SER A 3 -5.99 12.55 17.27
CA SER A 3 -5.01 12.74 16.21
C SER A 3 -3.67 12.25 16.76
N SER A 4 -3.31 10.99 16.53
CA SER A 4 -1.94 10.55 16.78
C SER A 4 -1.08 10.94 15.57
N VAL A 5 -0.94 12.24 15.37
CA VAL A 5 0.11 12.75 14.50
C VAL A 5 1.42 12.42 15.20
N LEU A 6 2.24 11.57 14.58
CA LEU A 6 3.57 11.27 15.06
C LEU A 6 4.33 12.59 15.24
N SER A 7 5.05 12.72 16.35
CA SER A 7 6.03 13.79 16.47
C SER A 7 7.08 13.65 15.36
N ARG A 8 7.71 14.77 14.99
CA ARG A 8 8.77 14.78 13.97
C ARG A 8 9.92 13.83 14.30
N GLU A 9 10.23 13.70 15.59
CA GLU A 9 11.23 12.76 16.08
C GLU A 9 10.76 11.31 15.89
N GLU A 10 9.55 10.96 16.31
CA GLU A 10 9.00 9.61 16.12
C GLU A 10 8.98 9.20 14.65
N GLU A 11 8.52 10.09 13.76
CA GLU A 11 8.51 9.84 12.32
C GLU A 11 9.92 9.54 11.80
N LEU A 12 10.93 10.30 12.22
CA LEU A 12 12.32 10.08 11.82
C LEU A 12 12.80 8.66 12.20
N TYR A 13 12.49 8.20 13.41
CA TYR A 13 12.87 6.85 13.84
C TYR A 13 12.11 5.75 13.08
N TRP A 14 10.84 5.97 12.76
CA TRP A 14 10.06 5.04 11.93
C TRP A 14 10.64 4.93 10.51
N LEU A 15 10.99 6.06 9.90
CA LEU A 15 11.65 6.10 8.60
C LEU A 15 13.03 5.42 8.66
N ALA A 16 13.84 5.75 9.66
CA ALA A 16 15.16 5.16 9.85
C ALA A 16 15.09 3.65 10.02
N LEU A 17 14.09 3.12 10.74
CA LEU A 17 13.88 1.68 10.89
C LEU A 17 13.53 1.01 9.56
N LYS A 18 12.66 1.64 8.76
CA LYS A 18 12.27 1.13 7.44
C LYS A 18 13.43 1.09 6.44
N LEU A 19 14.36 2.03 6.56
CA LEU A 19 15.51 2.19 5.67
C LEU A 19 16.68 1.25 5.98
N ILE A 20 16.60 0.43 7.05
CA ILE A 20 17.71 -0.44 7.44
C ILE A 20 17.91 -1.54 6.40
N PRO A 21 19.11 -1.65 5.78
CA PRO A 21 19.40 -2.68 4.81
C PRO A 21 19.23 -4.08 5.40
N GLY A 22 18.48 -4.95 4.72
CA GLY A 22 18.24 -6.31 5.15
C GLY A 22 17.20 -6.47 6.28
N LEU A 23 16.56 -5.38 6.74
CA LEU A 23 15.46 -5.46 7.69
C LEU A 23 14.12 -5.54 6.96
N GLY A 24 13.54 -6.75 6.92
CA GLY A 24 12.21 -6.99 6.34
C GLY A 24 11.04 -6.59 7.25
N THR A 25 9.84 -6.56 6.68
CA THR A 25 8.58 -6.21 7.39
C THR A 25 8.32 -7.13 8.59
N ARG A 26 8.41 -8.46 8.43
CA ARG A 26 8.26 -9.42 9.54
C ARG A 26 9.26 -9.20 10.67
N THR A 27 10.53 -8.97 10.34
CA THR A 27 11.57 -8.75 11.36
C THR A 27 11.32 -7.42 12.08
N SER A 28 10.93 -6.38 11.34
CA SER A 28 10.51 -5.09 11.91
C SER A 28 9.32 -5.25 12.84
N GLY A 29 8.30 -6.01 12.44
CA GLY A 29 7.13 -6.32 13.28
C GLY A 29 7.52 -7.00 14.59
N LYS A 30 8.35 -8.04 14.54
CA LYS A 30 8.86 -8.72 15.74
C LYS A 30 9.62 -7.79 16.68
N LEU A 31 10.44 -6.90 16.12
CA LEU A 31 11.16 -5.90 16.91
C LEU A 31 10.20 -4.91 17.56
N LEU A 32 9.18 -4.44 16.84
CA LEU A 32 8.16 -3.54 17.38
C LEU A 32 7.30 -4.23 18.44
N ASP A 33 6.99 -5.51 18.30
CA ASP A 33 6.30 -6.28 19.33
C ASP A 33 7.12 -6.38 20.62
N ARG A 34 8.44 -6.56 20.49
CA ARG A 34 9.36 -6.74 21.62
C ARG A 34 9.72 -5.42 22.31
N PHE A 35 10.10 -4.40 21.53
CA PHE A 35 10.65 -3.13 22.01
C PHE A 35 9.61 -2.00 22.04
N ARG A 36 8.40 -2.23 21.50
CA ARG A 36 7.25 -1.30 21.43
C ARG A 36 7.42 -0.10 20.53
N THR A 37 8.62 0.48 20.45
CA THR A 37 8.90 1.70 19.70
C THR A 37 10.19 1.59 18.89
N PRO A 38 10.28 2.24 17.71
CA PRO A 38 11.53 2.39 16.96
C PRO A 38 12.68 2.97 17.80
N GLN A 39 12.42 3.97 18.64
CA GLN A 39 13.41 4.57 19.52
C GLN A 39 14.07 3.56 20.45
N ALA A 40 13.26 2.66 21.04
CA ALA A 40 13.77 1.61 21.90
C ALA A 40 14.62 0.60 21.12
N ILE A 41 14.28 0.33 19.85
CA ILE A 41 15.08 -0.54 18.98
C ILE A 41 16.46 0.08 18.72
N PHE A 42 16.53 1.37 18.38
CA PHE A 42 17.80 2.07 18.13
C PHE A 42 18.64 2.30 19.39
N ARG A 43 18.02 2.30 20.58
CA ARG A 43 18.72 2.37 21.87
C ARG A 43 19.17 1.01 22.40
N ALA A 44 18.65 -0.09 21.84
CA ALA A 44 19.01 -1.43 22.27
C ALA A 44 20.47 -1.74 21.92
N SER A 45 21.13 -2.48 22.81
CA SER A 45 22.48 -2.97 22.55
C SER A 45 22.49 -4.02 21.43
N ARG A 46 23.64 -4.18 20.78
CA ARG A 46 23.82 -5.20 19.74
C ARG A 46 23.47 -6.61 20.24
N THR A 47 23.81 -6.95 21.48
CA THR A 47 23.51 -8.25 22.09
C THR A 47 22.01 -8.47 22.26
N GLU A 48 21.25 -7.42 22.63
CA GLU A 48 19.79 -7.50 22.72
C GLU A 48 19.13 -7.67 21.36
N LEU A 49 19.65 -6.99 20.33
CA LEU A 49 19.17 -7.12 18.94
C LEU A 49 19.46 -8.52 18.39
N GLU A 50 20.67 -9.04 18.57
CA GLU A 50 21.02 -10.42 18.20
C GLU A 50 20.16 -11.45 18.97
N GLY A 51 19.91 -11.20 20.26
CA GLY A 51 19.00 -12.01 21.08
C GLY A 51 17.53 -11.99 20.62
N ALA A 52 17.11 -10.95 19.88
CA ALA A 52 15.81 -10.88 19.22
C ALA A 52 15.78 -11.62 17.86
N GLY A 53 16.88 -12.28 17.48
CA GLY A 53 16.98 -13.06 16.25
C GLY A 53 17.47 -12.28 15.03
N LEU A 54 18.09 -11.12 15.24
CA LEU A 54 18.72 -10.37 14.15
C LEU A 54 20.08 -10.96 13.80
N ASN A 55 20.42 -10.90 12.51
CA ASN A 55 21.79 -11.16 12.09
C ASN A 55 22.70 -10.00 12.55
N GLY A 56 24.00 -10.28 12.72
CA GLY A 56 24.95 -9.29 13.21
C GLY A 56 25.11 -8.06 12.31
N ALA A 57 24.87 -8.19 10.99
CA ALA A 57 24.98 -7.08 10.04
C ALA A 57 23.82 -6.06 10.19
N VAL A 58 22.59 -6.55 10.35
CA VAL A 58 21.40 -5.73 10.60
C VAL A 58 21.49 -5.10 11.99
N ALA A 59 21.91 -5.87 13.01
CA ALA A 59 22.13 -5.32 14.35
C ALA A 59 23.21 -4.22 14.36
N GLN A 60 24.29 -4.40 13.59
CA GLN A 60 25.32 -3.37 13.41
C GLN A 60 24.79 -2.13 12.69
N SER A 61 23.91 -2.29 11.70
CA SER A 61 23.31 -1.19 10.95
C SER A 61 22.34 -0.37 11.82
N ILE A 62 21.58 -1.03 12.69
CA ILE A 62 20.76 -0.36 13.72
C ILE A 62 21.66 0.42 14.68
N ALA A 63 22.70 -0.22 15.22
CA ALA A 63 23.57 0.38 16.22
C ALA A 63 24.42 1.54 15.68
N SER A 64 24.81 1.51 14.40
CA SER A 64 25.55 2.59 13.77
C SER A 64 24.68 3.80 13.42
N GLY A 65 23.35 3.63 13.35
CA GLY A 65 22.43 4.68 12.95
C GLY A 65 22.64 5.16 11.51
N CYS A 66 23.20 4.32 10.63
CA CYS A 66 23.55 4.73 9.27
C CYS A 66 22.34 5.16 8.41
N SER A 67 21.12 4.77 8.80
CA SER A 67 19.88 5.13 8.10
C SER A 67 19.28 6.48 8.48
N PHE A 68 19.80 7.18 9.51
CA PHE A 68 19.20 8.45 9.96
C PHE A 68 19.36 9.60 8.97
N GLU A 69 20.47 9.66 8.23
CA GLU A 69 20.69 10.70 7.22
C GLU A 69 19.67 10.57 6.08
N GLU A 70 19.49 9.36 5.55
CA GLU A 70 18.48 9.06 4.54
C GLU A 70 17.05 9.28 5.07
N ALA A 71 16.79 8.92 6.32
CA ALA A 71 15.50 9.14 6.97
C ALA A 71 15.17 10.64 7.08
N ALA A 72 16.15 11.48 7.41
CA ALA A 72 15.96 12.93 7.49
C ALA A 72 15.69 13.54 6.11
N ALA A 73 16.39 13.07 5.07
CA ALA A 73 16.12 13.48 3.69
C ALA A 73 14.72 13.05 3.24
N GLN A 74 14.28 11.85 3.59
CA GLN A 74 12.96 11.34 3.28
C GLN A 74 11.85 12.13 4.00
N GLN A 75 12.03 12.44 5.28
CA GLN A 75 11.11 13.30 6.04
C GLN A 75 10.97 14.69 5.39
N ALA A 76 12.07 15.30 4.96
CA ALA A 76 12.03 16.59 4.26
C ALA A 76 11.24 16.51 2.94
N LYS A 77 11.46 15.45 2.16
CA LYS A 77 10.74 15.21 0.90
C LYS A 77 9.23 14.97 1.12
N MET A 78 8.86 14.29 2.19
CA MET A 78 7.46 14.09 2.56
C MET A 78 6.76 15.42 2.85
N LEU A 79 7.43 16.32 3.58
CA LEU A 79 6.90 17.65 3.88
C LEU A 79 6.66 18.48 2.60
N GLU A 80 7.58 18.40 1.63
CA GLU A 80 7.45 19.11 0.35
C GLU A 80 6.31 18.55 -0.53
N THR A 81 6.07 17.24 -0.46
CA THR A 81 5.08 16.55 -1.30
C THR A 81 3.69 16.45 -0.66
N GLY A 82 3.54 16.89 0.58
CA GLY A 82 2.31 16.72 1.37
C GLY A 82 2.01 15.27 1.70
N ALA A 83 3.03 14.41 1.73
CA ALA A 83 2.90 13.02 2.14
C ALA A 83 3.01 12.90 3.66
N GLU A 84 2.22 12.02 4.23
CA GLU A 84 2.23 11.66 5.64
C GLU A 84 2.58 10.18 5.81
N VAL A 85 2.94 9.82 7.03
CA VAL A 85 3.17 8.44 7.45
C VAL A 85 2.06 7.97 8.38
N VAL A 86 1.54 6.77 8.11
CA VAL A 86 0.61 6.05 9.00
C VAL A 86 1.27 4.74 9.43
N THR A 87 1.47 4.57 10.72
CA THR A 87 2.15 3.38 11.28
C THR A 87 1.14 2.32 11.70
N ILE A 88 1.58 1.07 11.83
CA ILE A 88 0.70 -0.06 12.18
C ILE A 88 -0.07 0.14 13.51
N GLY A 89 0.49 0.92 14.44
CA GLY A 89 -0.12 1.30 15.72
C GLY A 89 -1.02 2.54 15.66
N ASP A 90 -1.06 3.24 14.52
CA ASP A 90 -1.91 4.42 14.33
C ASP A 90 -3.39 3.99 14.20
N PRO A 91 -4.33 4.68 14.88
CA PRO A 91 -5.77 4.42 14.72
C PRO A 91 -6.27 4.60 13.27
N ARG A 92 -5.59 5.42 12.46
CA ARG A 92 -5.91 5.68 11.05
C ARG A 92 -5.43 4.55 10.13
N TYR A 93 -4.62 3.61 10.63
CA TYR A 93 -4.14 2.48 9.85
C TYR A 93 -5.31 1.54 9.48
N PRO A 94 -5.46 1.11 8.20
CA PRO A 94 -6.56 0.26 7.78
C PRO A 94 -6.62 -1.06 8.57
N PRO A 95 -7.73 -1.39 9.25
CA PRO A 95 -7.85 -2.62 10.02
C PRO A 95 -7.59 -3.88 9.19
N SER A 96 -8.13 -3.94 7.98
CA SER A 96 -7.95 -5.08 7.07
C SER A 96 -6.50 -5.31 6.66
N LEU A 97 -5.72 -4.24 6.51
CA LEU A 97 -4.31 -4.35 6.18
C LEU A 97 -3.49 -4.85 7.38
N ARG A 98 -3.98 -4.65 8.61
CA ARG A 98 -3.35 -5.17 9.84
C ARG A 98 -3.53 -6.68 9.98
N GLU A 99 -4.59 -7.24 9.40
CA GLU A 99 -4.96 -8.65 9.49
C GLU A 99 -4.26 -9.56 8.46
N ILE A 100 -3.57 -8.98 7.48
CA ILE A 100 -2.83 -9.76 6.48
C ILE A 100 -1.61 -10.46 7.10
N PHE A 101 -1.10 -11.48 6.42
CA PHE A 101 0.03 -12.30 6.91
C PHE A 101 1.32 -11.51 7.22
N ASP A 102 1.62 -10.48 6.44
CA ASP A 102 2.81 -9.63 6.60
C ASP A 102 2.38 -8.15 6.50
N PRO A 103 1.80 -7.57 7.57
CA PRO A 103 1.27 -6.22 7.52
C PRO A 103 2.41 -5.20 7.47
N PRO A 104 2.39 -4.24 6.52
CA PRO A 104 3.42 -3.20 6.45
C PRO A 104 3.43 -2.39 7.74
N THR A 105 4.59 -2.24 8.37
CA THR A 105 4.72 -1.52 9.65
C THR A 105 4.48 -0.01 9.51
N LEU A 106 4.62 0.50 8.29
CA LEU A 106 4.52 1.90 7.93
C LEU A 106 3.96 2.07 6.50
N LEU A 107 3.10 3.06 6.33
CA LEU A 107 2.43 3.42 5.08
C LEU A 107 2.72 4.86 4.74
N PHE A 108 2.93 5.15 3.46
CA PHE A 108 3.01 6.52 2.96
C PHE A 108 1.67 6.90 2.36
N VAL A 109 1.11 8.03 2.77
CA VAL A 109 -0.23 8.44 2.38
C VAL A 109 -0.20 9.88 1.90
N ARG A 110 -0.96 10.21 0.87
CA ARG A 110 -1.08 11.58 0.35
C ARG A 110 -2.53 11.84 -0.04
N GLY A 111 -3.13 12.86 0.55
CA GLY A 111 -4.53 13.22 0.36
C GLY A 111 -5.38 12.91 1.59
N ARG A 112 -6.63 12.52 1.38
CA ARG A 112 -7.62 12.26 2.43
C ARG A 112 -7.40 10.92 3.14
N ILE A 113 -6.75 10.99 4.30
CA ILE A 113 -6.39 9.84 5.14
C ILE A 113 -7.64 9.16 5.73
N GLU A 114 -8.71 9.92 5.95
CA GLU A 114 -9.98 9.42 6.47
C GLU A 114 -10.60 8.33 5.59
N LEU A 115 -10.29 8.30 4.30
CA LEU A 115 -10.75 7.24 3.39
C LEU A 115 -10.20 5.86 3.74
N LEU A 116 -9.08 5.77 4.47
CA LEU A 116 -8.52 4.50 4.93
C LEU A 116 -9.41 3.78 5.94
N GLN A 117 -10.39 4.48 6.51
CA GLN A 117 -11.39 3.95 7.44
C GLN A 117 -12.77 3.74 6.79
N SER A 118 -12.89 4.04 5.48
CA SER A 118 -14.13 3.87 4.73
C SER A 118 -14.40 2.40 4.37
N LEU A 119 -15.63 2.13 3.91
CA LEU A 119 -15.95 0.84 3.30
C LEU A 119 -15.35 0.78 1.88
N MET A 120 -14.29 0.00 1.75
CA MET A 120 -13.48 -0.06 0.53
C MET A 120 -13.72 -1.33 -0.30
N LEU A 121 -13.71 -1.18 -1.63
CA LEU A 121 -13.75 -2.29 -2.58
C LEU A 121 -12.59 -2.21 -3.56
N GLY A 122 -11.85 -3.32 -3.66
CA GLY A 122 -10.73 -3.46 -4.60
C GLY A 122 -11.22 -3.80 -6.01
N VAL A 123 -10.86 -2.98 -7.00
CA VAL A 123 -11.11 -3.26 -8.42
C VAL A 123 -9.78 -3.50 -9.10
N VAL A 124 -9.60 -4.69 -9.69
CA VAL A 124 -8.38 -5.06 -10.40
C VAL A 124 -8.72 -5.75 -11.72
N GLY A 125 -7.88 -5.58 -12.72
CA GLY A 125 -8.07 -6.26 -14.00
C GLY A 125 -6.93 -6.10 -14.99
N THR A 126 -7.20 -6.46 -16.23
CA THR A 126 -6.19 -6.42 -17.30
C THR A 126 -5.70 -5.00 -17.59
N ARG A 127 -4.41 -4.90 -17.96
CA ARG A 127 -3.79 -3.66 -18.45
C ARG A 127 -4.20 -3.30 -19.88
N ARG A 128 -4.81 -4.23 -20.61
CA ARG A 128 -5.28 -4.08 -22.00
C ARG A 128 -6.74 -4.56 -22.11
N PRO A 129 -7.70 -3.88 -21.47
CA PRO A 129 -9.11 -4.23 -21.59
C PRO A 129 -9.65 -3.91 -22.98
N THR A 130 -10.69 -4.62 -23.39
CA THR A 130 -11.50 -4.25 -24.55
C THR A 130 -12.28 -2.96 -24.26
N PRO A 131 -12.80 -2.24 -25.28
CA PRO A 131 -13.68 -1.10 -25.06
C PRO A 131 -14.88 -1.43 -24.18
N TYR A 132 -15.44 -2.63 -24.32
CA TYR A 132 -16.50 -3.13 -23.46
C TYR A 132 -16.02 -3.28 -22.00
N GLY A 133 -14.85 -3.90 -21.78
CA GLY A 133 -14.26 -4.03 -20.44
C GLY A 133 -13.99 -2.69 -19.76
N VAL A 134 -13.57 -1.67 -20.52
CA VAL A 134 -13.43 -0.30 -20.00
C VAL A 134 -14.77 0.26 -19.55
N ALA A 135 -15.81 0.18 -20.40
CA ALA A 135 -17.14 0.70 -20.09
C ALA A 135 -17.76 -0.01 -18.87
N VAL A 136 -17.58 -1.32 -18.75
CA VAL A 136 -18.03 -2.10 -17.58
C VAL A 136 -17.29 -1.67 -16.32
N ALA A 137 -15.96 -1.53 -16.37
CA ALA A 137 -15.17 -1.11 -15.22
C ALA A 137 -15.54 0.30 -14.73
N GLU A 138 -15.73 1.25 -15.65
CA GLU A 138 -16.20 2.60 -15.33
C GLU A 138 -17.58 2.57 -14.68
N ARG A 139 -18.55 1.92 -15.33
CA ARG A 139 -19.95 1.89 -14.87
C ARG A 139 -20.07 1.22 -13.52
N LEU A 140 -19.44 0.06 -13.34
CA LEU A 140 -19.48 -0.69 -12.08
C LEU A 140 -18.86 0.13 -10.94
N SER A 141 -17.70 0.76 -11.19
CA SER A 141 -17.03 1.56 -10.16
C SER A 141 -17.84 2.81 -9.82
N GLY A 142 -18.45 3.46 -10.82
CA GLY A 142 -19.36 4.58 -10.60
C GLY A 142 -20.62 4.19 -9.81
N ASP A 143 -21.26 3.07 -10.16
CA ASP A 143 -22.45 2.55 -9.46
C ASP A 143 -22.13 2.23 -7.98
N LEU A 144 -20.98 1.60 -7.72
CA LEU A 144 -20.50 1.28 -6.36
C LEU A 144 -20.13 2.55 -5.57
N ALA A 145 -19.51 3.51 -6.21
CA ALA A 145 -19.19 4.80 -5.61
C ALA A 145 -20.46 5.57 -5.21
N HIS A 146 -21.50 5.54 -6.05
CA HIS A 146 -22.81 6.11 -5.74
C HIS A 146 -23.49 5.40 -4.56
N ALA A 147 -23.21 4.11 -4.36
CA ALA A 147 -23.65 3.34 -3.20
C ALA A 147 -22.84 3.64 -1.92
N GLY A 148 -21.87 4.56 -1.98
CA GLY A 148 -21.07 5.00 -0.83
C GLY A 148 -19.82 4.16 -0.56
N LEU A 149 -19.39 3.33 -1.52
CA LEU A 149 -18.12 2.59 -1.40
C LEU A 149 -16.96 3.43 -1.94
N THR A 150 -15.82 3.34 -1.26
CA THR A 150 -14.56 3.88 -1.77
C THR A 150 -13.89 2.85 -2.67
N ILE A 151 -13.57 3.24 -3.90
CA ILE A 151 -12.94 2.34 -4.88
C ILE A 151 -11.43 2.37 -4.74
N VAL A 152 -10.82 1.20 -4.53
CA VAL A 152 -9.37 1.02 -4.38
C VAL A 152 -8.80 0.30 -5.59
N SER A 153 -7.74 0.84 -6.20
CA SER A 153 -7.09 0.21 -7.36
C SER A 153 -5.63 0.63 -7.49
N GLY A 154 -4.82 -0.07 -8.30
CA GLY A 154 -3.38 0.13 -8.40
C GLY A 154 -2.89 1.27 -9.33
N MET A 155 -3.79 2.15 -9.79
CA MET A 155 -3.49 3.23 -10.75
C MET A 155 -2.87 2.77 -12.09
N ALA A 156 -2.81 1.46 -12.37
CA ALA A 156 -2.23 0.95 -13.60
C ALA A 156 -3.05 1.34 -14.84
N ARG A 157 -2.48 1.18 -16.04
CA ARG A 157 -3.25 1.30 -17.30
C ARG A 157 -4.35 0.25 -17.33
N GLY A 158 -5.42 0.52 -18.07
CA GLY A 158 -6.50 -0.44 -18.30
C GLY A 158 -7.62 -0.35 -17.27
N VAL A 159 -8.01 -1.49 -16.68
CA VAL A 159 -9.14 -1.59 -15.76
C VAL A 159 -8.98 -0.64 -14.57
N ASP A 160 -7.80 -0.56 -13.97
CA ASP A 160 -7.52 0.32 -12.83
C ASP A 160 -7.81 1.80 -13.15
N THR A 161 -7.32 2.28 -14.30
CA THR A 161 -7.59 3.65 -14.76
C THR A 161 -9.09 3.87 -15.00
N ALA A 162 -9.79 2.86 -15.54
CA ALA A 162 -11.22 2.92 -15.80
C ALA A 162 -12.04 2.97 -14.51
N ALA A 163 -11.65 2.20 -13.49
CA ALA A 163 -12.31 2.18 -12.19
C ALA A 163 -12.22 3.53 -11.47
N HIS A 164 -11.01 4.09 -11.38
CA HIS A 164 -10.79 5.42 -10.82
C HIS A 164 -11.58 6.50 -11.59
N ARG A 165 -11.57 6.45 -12.93
CA ARG A 165 -12.29 7.43 -13.76
C ARG A 165 -13.80 7.35 -13.57
N GLY A 166 -14.38 6.15 -13.56
CA GLY A 166 -15.81 5.96 -13.32
C GLY A 166 -16.24 6.47 -11.94
N THR A 167 -15.41 6.21 -10.92
CA THR A 167 -15.63 6.68 -9.55
C THR A 167 -15.63 8.21 -9.45
N LEU A 168 -14.59 8.86 -10.00
CA LEU A 168 -14.46 10.32 -9.98
C LEU A 168 -15.58 10.99 -10.79
N ALA A 169 -15.97 10.41 -11.94
CA ALA A 169 -17.08 10.93 -12.75
C ALA A 169 -18.43 10.85 -12.02
N ALA A 170 -18.59 9.87 -11.14
CA ALA A 170 -19.75 9.73 -10.26
C ALA A 170 -19.68 10.62 -9.00
N GLY A 171 -18.59 11.39 -8.81
CA GLY A 171 -18.37 12.23 -7.64
C GLY A 171 -18.06 11.46 -6.36
N GLY A 172 -17.65 10.19 -6.47
CA GLY A 172 -17.31 9.36 -5.31
C GLY A 172 -15.82 9.29 -5.01
N ASP A 173 -15.50 8.58 -3.93
CA ASP A 173 -14.15 8.53 -3.38
C ASP A 173 -13.33 7.37 -3.93
N THR A 174 -12.05 7.62 -4.22
CA THR A 174 -11.15 6.59 -4.71
C THR A 174 -9.75 6.70 -4.14
N VAL A 175 -9.14 5.54 -3.87
CA VAL A 175 -7.79 5.40 -3.31
C VAL A 175 -6.91 4.62 -4.28
N ALA A 176 -5.75 5.18 -4.60
CA ALA A 176 -4.76 4.56 -5.47
C ALA A 176 -3.66 3.86 -4.65
N VAL A 177 -3.47 2.56 -4.82
CA VAL A 177 -2.36 1.82 -4.20
C VAL A 177 -1.16 1.80 -5.15
N LEU A 178 -0.12 2.55 -4.82
CA LEU A 178 1.06 2.71 -5.69
C LEU A 178 2.14 1.69 -5.32
N GLY A 179 2.70 1.03 -6.35
CA GLY A 179 3.91 0.22 -6.24
C GLY A 179 5.21 1.01 -6.39
N CYS A 180 5.12 2.33 -6.44
CA CYS A 180 6.25 3.28 -6.45
C CYS A 180 6.06 4.29 -5.31
N GLY A 181 7.05 5.16 -5.09
CA GLY A 181 6.93 6.26 -4.12
C GLY A 181 5.67 7.09 -4.38
N VAL A 182 5.02 7.60 -3.32
CA VAL A 182 3.76 8.38 -3.45
C VAL A 182 3.95 9.73 -4.14
N ASP A 183 5.20 10.12 -4.35
CA ASP A 183 5.64 11.26 -5.15
C ASP A 183 5.65 10.97 -6.66
N VAL A 184 5.70 9.70 -7.06
CA VAL A 184 5.74 9.28 -8.47
C VAL A 184 4.37 8.73 -8.87
N VAL A 185 3.63 9.50 -9.69
CA VAL A 185 2.43 8.97 -10.35
C VAL A 185 2.88 8.16 -11.57
N TYR A 186 2.79 6.84 -11.45
CA TYR A 186 3.03 5.91 -12.54
C TYR A 186 1.75 5.11 -12.87
N PRO A 187 1.36 5.03 -14.15
CA PRO A 187 2.04 5.57 -15.34
C PRO A 187 1.84 7.09 -15.48
N SER A 188 2.76 7.77 -16.17
CA SER A 188 2.76 9.23 -16.29
C SER A 188 1.51 9.80 -16.97
N GLU A 189 0.84 9.00 -17.81
CA GLU A 189 -0.43 9.38 -18.43
C GLU A 189 -1.56 9.58 -17.42
N ASN A 190 -1.47 8.93 -16.25
CA ASN A 190 -2.46 9.03 -15.18
C ASN A 190 -2.21 10.20 -14.21
N ARG A 191 -1.21 11.08 -14.48
CA ARG A 191 -0.98 12.29 -13.66
C ARG A 191 -2.22 13.19 -13.54
N LYS A 192 -2.98 13.33 -14.63
CA LYS A 192 -4.23 14.11 -14.60
C LYS A 192 -5.30 13.46 -13.72
N LEU A 193 -5.34 12.12 -13.69
CA LEU A 193 -6.27 11.35 -12.85
C LEU A 193 -5.90 11.46 -11.37
N ALA A 194 -4.61 11.32 -11.06
CA ALA A 194 -4.08 11.51 -9.70
C ALA A 194 -4.32 12.95 -9.19
N GLY A 195 -4.14 13.96 -10.06
CA GLY A 195 -4.43 15.36 -9.74
C GLY A 195 -5.92 15.71 -9.68
N ALA A 196 -6.80 14.87 -10.23
CA ALA A 196 -8.24 15.10 -10.26
C ALA A 196 -8.98 14.62 -8.99
N GLY A 197 -8.24 14.19 -7.95
CA GLY A 197 -8.82 13.81 -6.66
C GLY A 197 -8.68 12.33 -6.28
N ALA A 198 -7.83 11.56 -6.98
CA ALA A 198 -7.47 10.22 -6.50
C ALA A 198 -6.44 10.34 -5.37
N ASP A 199 -6.88 10.03 -4.15
CA ASP A 199 -6.02 10.01 -2.97
C ASP A 199 -5.00 8.86 -3.11
N CYS A 200 -3.72 9.14 -2.87
CA CYS A 200 -2.63 8.23 -3.18
C CYS A 200 -2.12 7.56 -1.91
N PHE A 201 -1.98 6.24 -1.98
CA PHE A 201 -1.53 5.40 -0.89
C PHE A 201 -0.37 4.52 -1.36
N GLY A 202 0.80 4.68 -0.78
CA GLY A 202 1.98 3.88 -1.08
C GLY A 202 2.17 2.79 -0.04
N VAL A 203 2.15 1.54 -0.50
CA VAL A 203 2.64 0.42 0.31
C VAL A 203 4.09 0.20 -0.08
N PRO A 204 5.05 0.42 0.82
CA PRO A 204 6.44 0.23 0.45
C PRO A 204 6.70 -1.25 0.17
N HIS A 205 7.20 -1.54 -1.04
CA HIS A 205 7.73 -2.86 -1.36
C HIS A 205 8.95 -3.19 -0.46
N GLY A 206 9.16 -4.48 -0.21
CA GLY A 206 10.30 -4.96 0.57
C GLY A 206 11.61 -4.72 -0.17
N GLY A 207 12.49 -3.88 0.41
CA GLY A 207 13.67 -3.29 -0.24
C GLY A 207 13.19 -2.33 -1.32
N ASP A 208 13.13 -1.03 -1.13
CA ASP A 208 14.15 -0.13 -0.60
C ASP A 208 13.43 1.05 0.08
N GLY A 209 14.17 2.05 0.54
CA GLY A 209 13.60 3.34 0.92
C GLY A 209 12.76 3.98 -0.18
N PHE A 210 12.21 5.17 0.09
CA PHE A 210 11.83 6.06 -1.01
C PHE A 210 13.09 6.24 -1.89
N PRO A 211 13.16 5.70 -3.12
CA PRO A 211 14.35 5.93 -3.92
C PRO A 211 14.27 7.37 -4.37
N ALA A 212 15.29 8.16 -4.03
CA ALA A 212 15.42 9.54 -4.47
C ALA A 212 15.45 9.65 -6.01
N GLU A 213 15.83 8.58 -6.70
CA GLU A 213 15.91 8.52 -8.16
C GLU A 213 15.56 7.12 -8.63
N PHE A 214 14.44 6.96 -9.34
CA PHE A 214 14.38 5.90 -10.33
C PHE A 214 14.96 6.49 -11.62
N PRO A 215 16.08 5.98 -12.16
CA PRO A 215 16.35 6.14 -13.58
C PRO A 215 15.18 5.50 -14.34
N HIS A 216 14.81 6.09 -15.46
CA HIS A 216 13.71 5.67 -16.34
C HIS A 216 13.39 4.16 -16.27
N PRO A 217 12.12 3.75 -16.13
CA PRO A 217 11.78 2.34 -16.05
C PRO A 217 12.28 1.63 -17.30
N GLN A 218 13.04 0.55 -17.10
CA GLN A 218 13.29 -0.39 -18.18
C GLN A 218 11.95 -0.94 -18.68
N PRO A 219 11.74 -1.02 -20.01
CA PRO A 219 10.57 -1.68 -20.54
C PRO A 219 10.65 -3.16 -20.14
N ASP A 220 9.51 -3.75 -19.81
CA ASP A 220 9.33 -5.20 -19.65
C ASP A 220 9.67 -5.84 -18.30
N HIS A 221 9.12 -5.32 -17.20
CA HIS A 221 8.77 -6.20 -16.07
C HIS A 221 7.28 -6.56 -16.12
N GLN A 222 7.02 -7.69 -16.79
CA GLN A 222 5.73 -8.39 -16.81
C GLN A 222 5.31 -8.75 -15.38
N TRP A 223 4.04 -8.46 -15.04
CA TRP A 223 3.35 -9.20 -13.99
C TRP A 223 3.16 -10.62 -14.52
N HIS A 224 4.11 -11.51 -14.25
CA HIS A 224 3.99 -12.89 -14.70
C HIS A 224 2.82 -13.56 -14.00
N GLU A 225 1.79 -13.90 -14.77
CA GLU A 225 0.96 -15.06 -14.48
C GLU A 225 1.87 -16.29 -14.43
N ARG A 226 2.07 -16.88 -13.26
CA ARG A 226 2.49 -18.28 -13.16
C ARG A 226 1.53 -19.02 -12.26
N GLY A 227 0.72 -19.87 -12.90
CA GLY A 227 0.05 -20.99 -12.26
C GLY A 227 1.09 -21.95 -11.65
N SER A 228 0.62 -22.73 -10.69
CA SER A 228 1.34 -23.71 -9.88
C SER A 228 2.53 -24.41 -10.55
N ALA A 229 3.71 -24.28 -9.93
CA ALA A 229 4.58 -25.38 -9.47
C ALA A 229 5.99 -24.83 -9.15
N GLY A 230 6.48 -25.06 -7.92
CA GLY A 230 7.91 -25.05 -7.60
C GLY A 230 8.56 -23.71 -7.22
N SER A 231 8.90 -23.58 -5.93
CA SER A 231 10.07 -22.88 -5.35
C SER A 231 10.49 -21.49 -5.86
N GLY A 232 10.49 -20.50 -4.96
CA GLY A 232 11.37 -19.31 -5.07
C GLY A 232 10.64 -18.00 -4.81
N GLY A 233 10.95 -17.37 -3.67
CA GLY A 233 10.22 -16.23 -3.12
C GLY A 233 10.34 -14.92 -3.91
N SER A 234 9.19 -14.31 -4.17
CA SER A 234 8.94 -12.87 -4.14
C SER A 234 7.44 -12.72 -3.99
N ALA A 235 6.98 -12.51 -2.75
CA ALA A 235 5.57 -12.43 -2.44
C ALA A 235 5.05 -11.06 -2.85
N VAL A 236 4.54 -10.97 -4.07
CA VAL A 236 3.60 -9.93 -4.47
C VAL A 236 2.34 -10.14 -3.63
N GLN A 237 2.14 -9.29 -2.63
CA GLN A 237 1.04 -9.41 -1.69
C GLN A 237 -0.25 -9.00 -2.40
N ARG A 238 -0.91 -9.98 -3.03
CA ARG A 238 -2.33 -9.90 -3.41
C ARG A 238 -3.12 -9.56 -2.15
N ILE A 239 -3.72 -8.39 -2.11
CA ILE A 239 -4.83 -8.13 -1.20
C ILE A 239 -6.05 -8.74 -1.88
N GLY A 240 -6.41 -9.96 -1.49
CA GLY A 240 -7.51 -10.65 -2.14
C GLY A 240 -7.99 -11.91 -1.43
N HIS A 241 -9.24 -11.89 -0.96
CA HIS A 241 -10.05 -13.09 -0.78
C HIS A 241 -10.94 -13.26 -2.01
N HIS A 242 -10.90 -14.45 -2.61
CA HIS A 242 -11.56 -14.78 -3.88
C HIS A 242 -13.09 -14.75 -3.79
N CYS A 243 -13.73 -13.99 -4.69
CA CYS A 243 -15.05 -14.32 -5.23
C CYS A 243 -14.93 -14.42 -6.76
N GLN A 244 -14.92 -15.65 -7.28
CA GLN A 244 -15.19 -15.87 -8.70
C GLN A 244 -16.68 -15.61 -8.94
N ALA A 245 -17.00 -14.68 -9.83
CA ALA A 245 -18.33 -14.60 -10.41
C ALA A 245 -18.51 -15.84 -11.30
N GLY A 246 -19.22 -16.85 -10.81
CA GLY A 246 -19.65 -17.98 -11.62
C GLY A 246 -20.80 -17.57 -12.53
N ASP A 247 -20.66 -17.87 -13.82
CA ASP A 247 -21.75 -17.77 -14.80
C ASP A 247 -22.93 -18.67 -14.37
N GLY A 248 -24.03 -18.05 -13.94
CA GLY A 248 -25.27 -18.75 -13.60
C GLY A 248 -26.46 -17.80 -13.64
N PRO A 249 -27.60 -18.18 -14.27
CA PRO A 249 -28.76 -17.31 -14.37
C PRO A 249 -29.61 -17.42 -13.10
N GLY A 250 -29.69 -16.36 -12.29
CA GLY A 250 -30.67 -16.28 -11.20
C GLY A 250 -30.38 -15.19 -10.16
N PRO A 251 -31.41 -14.54 -9.58
CA PRO A 251 -31.22 -13.50 -8.58
C PRO A 251 -31.01 -14.16 -7.20
N GLY A 252 -29.81 -14.04 -6.62
CA GLY A 252 -29.41 -14.78 -5.43
C GLY A 252 -28.79 -13.91 -4.33
N SER A 253 -29.65 -13.36 -3.47
CA SER A 253 -29.44 -12.97 -2.06
C SER A 253 -28.02 -12.56 -1.60
N PHE A 254 -27.83 -11.27 -1.43
CA PHE A 254 -26.74 -10.66 -0.67
C PHE A 254 -27.11 -10.68 0.83
N ARG A 255 -26.47 -11.50 1.67
CA ARG A 255 -26.43 -11.33 3.14
C ARG A 255 -25.34 -12.19 3.78
N ARG A 256 -24.31 -11.54 4.34
CA ARG A 256 -23.66 -11.91 5.61
C ARG A 256 -23.37 -10.62 6.39
N PRO A 257 -23.74 -10.52 7.68
CA PRO A 257 -23.34 -9.43 8.53
C PRO A 257 -21.95 -9.74 9.13
N GLY A 258 -20.96 -8.88 8.87
CA GLY A 258 -19.69 -8.88 9.61
C GLY A 258 -18.39 -8.83 8.81
N GLU A 259 -18.41 -8.82 7.48
CA GLU A 259 -17.18 -8.80 6.66
C GLU A 259 -17.25 -7.61 5.67
N HIS A 260 -16.29 -6.68 5.77
CA HIS A 260 -16.34 -5.38 5.10
C HIS A 260 -15.43 -5.25 3.87
N HIS A 261 -14.99 -6.35 3.24
CA HIS A 261 -14.06 -6.25 2.11
C HIS A 261 -14.38 -7.24 1.01
N PHE A 262 -14.55 -6.70 -0.20
CA PHE A 262 -14.82 -7.44 -1.42
C PHE A 262 -13.77 -7.04 -2.47
N GLU A 263 -13.30 -8.00 -3.25
CA GLU A 263 -12.44 -7.78 -4.42
C GLU A 263 -13.24 -8.20 -5.66
N ILE A 264 -13.30 -7.33 -6.67
CA ILE A 264 -13.87 -7.67 -7.97
C ILE A 264 -12.73 -7.74 -8.97
N LYS A 265 -12.50 -8.95 -9.48
CA LYS A 265 -11.56 -9.18 -10.58
C LYS A 265 -12.30 -9.16 -11.91
N LEU A 266 -12.04 -8.15 -12.74
CA LEU A 266 -12.60 -8.08 -14.08
C LEU A 266 -11.66 -8.76 -15.08
N GLY A 267 -12.08 -9.94 -15.54
CA GLY A 267 -11.47 -10.67 -16.65
C GLY A 267 -11.88 -10.08 -17.99
N ALA A 268 -11.02 -10.25 -19.00
CA ALA A 268 -11.33 -9.96 -20.40
C ALA A 268 -12.07 -11.14 -21.03
#